data_AF-A0A522QP95-F1
#
_entry.id   AF-A0A522QP95-F1
#
_cell.length_a   1.000
_cell.length_b   1.000
_cell.length_c   1.000
_cell.angle_alpha   90.00
_cell.angle_beta   90.00
_cell.angle_gamma   90.00
#
_symmetry.space_group_name_H-M   'P 1'
#
loop_
_entity.id
_entity.type
_entity.pdbx_description
1 polymer ?
#
loop_
_entity_poly.entity_id
_entity_poly.type
_entity_poly.pdbx_seq_one_letter_code
_entity_poly.pdbx_strand_id
1 'polypeptide(L)'
;MAARLPLPYDYARVEAAVLAYVPRWRASAFDAVVAIARGGLIPGVMAATALDVPLFAMSYARSERRASWRTIAQPPPASRLLLVEDIAGRGTTLADCLAFLRRAGHDVAVFTLAYDAESRIHPDYGQEMPPGRAAWFPWERESVTNAFAATGNQPDRPLSGYASWAIDLDGVLLRDLPAGDYAHDLDATLLRRDALEPRAMLPKLELGRIAIVTGRPECDRARTRAWLDRHGFHGPLAMRDPERYDPAHVTASKVEAILAGRHTHFLESSPTQAIAIATRLHVARIFWWDGSRPIAITASAVDGTPI
;
A
#
# COMPACT_ATOMS: atom_id res chain seq x y z
N MET A 1 -11.40 4.65 18.95
CA MET A 1 -10.01 4.15 18.84
C MET A 1 -9.16 5.28 18.29
N ALA A 2 -8.02 5.59 18.90
CA ALA A 2 -7.03 6.47 18.28
C ALA A 2 -6.61 5.90 16.92
N ALA A 3 -6.43 6.76 15.92
CA ALA A 3 -5.99 6.33 14.60
C ALA A 3 -4.58 5.73 14.70
N ARG A 4 -4.43 4.43 14.37
CA ARG A 4 -3.12 3.78 14.29
C ARG A 4 -2.36 4.31 13.08
N LEU A 5 -1.06 4.53 13.23
CA LEU A 5 -0.19 4.92 12.12
C LEU A 5 0.02 3.71 11.18
N PRO A 6 0.03 3.90 9.86
CA PRO A 6 0.26 2.79 8.94
C PRO A 6 1.67 2.23 9.06
N LEU A 7 1.79 0.91 8.88
CA LEU A 7 3.01 0.18 8.61
C LEU A 7 2.87 -0.50 7.23
N PRO A 8 3.32 0.17 6.16
CA PRO A 8 3.17 -0.31 4.79
C PRO A 8 3.96 -1.59 4.50
N TYR A 9 3.38 -2.49 3.73
CA TYR A 9 4.07 -3.58 3.03
C TYR A 9 3.89 -3.41 1.51
N ASP A 10 4.98 -3.61 0.75
CA ASP A 10 4.93 -3.94 -0.66
C ASP A 10 5.26 -5.43 -0.86
N TYR A 11 5.15 -5.92 -2.09
CA TYR A 11 5.44 -7.32 -2.39
C TYR A 11 6.90 -7.71 -2.11
N ALA A 12 7.86 -6.80 -2.33
CA ALA A 12 9.27 -7.05 -2.06
C ALA A 12 9.53 -7.25 -0.55
N ARG A 13 8.91 -6.42 0.31
CA ARG A 13 8.98 -6.58 1.77
C ARG A 13 8.32 -7.86 2.24
N VAL A 14 7.18 -8.24 1.64
CA VAL A 14 6.51 -9.52 1.95
C VAL A 14 7.43 -10.70 1.61
N GLU A 15 8.03 -10.69 0.42
CA GLU A 15 8.99 -11.72 0.01
C GLU A 15 10.22 -11.76 0.93
N ALA A 16 10.83 -10.61 1.22
CA ALA A 16 11.97 -10.52 2.13
C ALA A 16 11.64 -11.07 3.53
N ALA A 17 10.45 -10.76 4.06
CA ALA A 17 10.00 -11.28 5.35
C ALA A 17 9.84 -12.81 5.34
N VAL A 18 9.34 -13.40 4.26
CA VAL A 18 9.27 -14.85 4.08
C VAL A 18 10.67 -15.46 3.99
N LEU A 19 11.52 -14.91 3.11
CA LEU A 19 12.87 -15.43 2.87
C LEU A 19 13.76 -15.41 4.11
N ALA A 20 13.58 -14.43 5.00
CA ALA A 20 14.31 -14.33 6.26
C ALA A 20 14.17 -15.58 7.16
N TYR A 21 13.05 -16.31 7.06
CA TYR A 21 12.81 -17.50 7.88
C TYR A 21 13.09 -18.83 7.16
N VAL A 22 13.24 -18.82 5.83
CA VAL A 22 13.43 -20.03 5.02
C VAL A 22 14.56 -20.94 5.54
N PRO A 23 15.75 -20.44 5.94
CA PRO A 23 16.80 -21.31 6.49
C PRO A 23 16.34 -22.10 7.73
N ARG A 24 15.61 -21.45 8.65
CA ARG A 24 15.10 -22.09 9.87
C ARG A 24 13.94 -23.04 9.59
N TRP A 25 13.09 -22.71 8.62
CA TRP A 25 12.00 -23.58 8.20
C TRP A 25 12.49 -24.85 7.51
N ARG A 26 13.53 -24.77 6.66
CA ARG A 26 14.17 -25.96 6.07
C ARG A 26 14.71 -26.91 7.14
N ALA A 27 15.32 -26.38 8.19
CA ALA A 27 15.77 -27.18 9.34
C ALA A 27 14.62 -27.79 10.16
N SER A 28 13.41 -27.23 10.07
CA SER A 28 12.22 -27.71 10.80
C SER A 28 11.49 -28.84 10.06
N ALA A 29 11.84 -29.10 8.79
CA ALA A 29 11.28 -30.17 7.96
C ALA A 29 9.73 -30.17 7.95
N PHE A 30 9.13 -29.05 7.55
CA PHE A 30 7.69 -28.98 7.33
C PHE A 30 7.28 -29.87 6.14
N ASP A 31 6.18 -30.60 6.28
CA ASP A 31 5.62 -31.43 5.21
C ASP A 31 4.76 -30.62 4.24
N ALA A 32 4.17 -29.52 4.72
CA ALA A 32 3.31 -28.65 3.93
C ALA A 32 3.13 -27.26 4.56
N VAL A 33 2.70 -26.32 3.73
CA VAL A 33 2.20 -25.00 4.15
C VAL A 33 0.68 -24.99 4.11
N VAL A 34 0.05 -24.44 5.14
CA VAL A 34 -1.40 -24.21 5.19
C VAL A 34 -1.67 -22.72 5.30
N ALA A 35 -2.25 -22.11 4.28
CA ALA A 35 -2.59 -20.70 4.27
C ALA A 35 -4.04 -20.46 4.70
N ILE A 36 -4.28 -19.49 5.59
CA ILE A 36 -5.64 -19.05 5.92
C ILE A 36 -6.09 -18.05 4.86
N ALA A 37 -7.20 -18.37 4.17
CA ALA A 37 -7.74 -17.49 3.16
C ALA A 37 -8.53 -16.32 3.79
N ARG A 38 -8.38 -15.10 3.28
CA ARG A 38 -7.63 -14.72 2.07
C ARG A 38 -6.23 -14.18 2.35
N GLY A 39 -6.00 -13.56 3.51
CA GLY A 39 -4.79 -12.80 3.83
C GLY A 39 -3.52 -13.63 3.73
N GLY A 40 -3.50 -14.80 4.36
CA GLY A 40 -2.38 -15.73 4.35
C GLY A 40 -2.03 -16.38 2.99
N LEU A 41 -2.85 -16.22 1.94
CA LEU A 41 -2.60 -16.91 0.66
C LEU A 41 -1.31 -16.45 -0.02
N ILE A 42 -1.06 -15.14 -0.07
CA ILE A 42 0.13 -14.58 -0.75
C ILE A 42 1.43 -14.99 -0.02
N PRO A 43 1.59 -14.73 1.29
CA PRO A 43 2.76 -15.24 2.01
C PRO A 43 2.83 -16.78 2.03
N GLY A 44 1.69 -17.48 2.01
CA GLY A 44 1.64 -18.93 1.96
C GLY A 44 2.19 -19.53 0.67
N VAL A 45 1.85 -18.95 -0.50
CA VAL A 45 2.42 -19.36 -1.79
C VAL A 45 3.92 -19.13 -1.82
N MET A 46 4.39 -17.96 -1.36
CA MET A 46 5.82 -17.65 -1.28
C MET A 46 6.56 -18.66 -0.38
N ALA A 47 6.02 -18.95 0.81
CA ALA A 47 6.62 -19.91 1.74
C ALA A 47 6.66 -21.34 1.17
N ALA A 48 5.54 -21.82 0.60
CA ALA A 48 5.45 -23.16 0.01
C ALA A 48 6.45 -23.35 -1.13
N THR A 49 6.58 -22.32 -1.97
CA THR A 49 7.52 -22.32 -3.11
C THR A 49 8.98 -22.31 -2.63
N ALA A 50 9.31 -21.52 -1.62
CA ALA A 50 10.68 -21.44 -1.08
C ALA A 50 11.12 -22.71 -0.34
N LEU A 51 10.17 -23.45 0.22
CA LEU A 51 10.38 -24.72 0.91
C LEU A 51 10.25 -25.95 0.00
N ASP A 52 9.71 -25.79 -1.20
CA ASP A 52 9.39 -26.88 -2.14
C ASP A 52 8.44 -27.93 -1.52
N VAL A 53 7.37 -27.46 -0.88
CA VAL A 53 6.35 -28.31 -0.23
C VAL A 53 4.94 -27.96 -0.72
N PRO A 54 3.96 -28.88 -0.62
CA PRO A 54 2.58 -28.61 -1.02
C PRO A 54 1.96 -27.44 -0.25
N LEU A 55 1.14 -26.65 -0.96
CA LEU A 55 0.30 -25.61 -0.38
C LEU A 55 -1.15 -26.11 -0.23
N PHE A 56 -1.67 -25.99 0.98
CA PHE A 56 -3.09 -26.15 1.27
C PHE A 56 -3.69 -24.82 1.73
N ALA A 57 -5.02 -24.70 1.63
CA ALA A 57 -5.71 -23.49 2.06
C ALA A 57 -6.90 -23.81 2.96
N MET A 58 -7.12 -22.97 3.96
CA MET A 58 -8.27 -22.99 4.85
C MET A 58 -9.17 -21.77 4.59
N SER A 59 -10.46 -21.91 4.90
CA SER A 59 -11.40 -20.80 4.99
C SER A 59 -11.89 -20.66 6.43
N TYR A 60 -12.28 -19.45 6.81
CA TYR A 60 -12.85 -19.17 8.12
C TYR A 60 -14.16 -18.39 8.00
N ALA A 61 -15.25 -18.97 8.48
CA ALA A 61 -16.55 -18.33 8.56
C ALA A 61 -16.69 -17.60 9.90
N ARG A 62 -16.48 -16.27 9.90
CA ARG A 62 -16.42 -15.47 11.14
C ARG A 62 -17.72 -15.47 11.95
N SER A 63 -18.89 -15.45 11.30
CA SER A 63 -20.20 -15.50 11.96
C SER A 63 -20.41 -16.81 12.73
N GLU A 64 -19.87 -17.91 12.22
CA GLU A 64 -20.05 -19.26 12.76
C GLU A 64 -18.83 -19.75 13.56
N ARG A 65 -17.75 -18.95 13.57
CA ARG A 65 -16.44 -19.31 14.14
C ARG A 65 -15.93 -20.67 13.67
N ARG A 66 -16.16 -20.98 12.39
CA ARG A 66 -15.85 -22.28 11.82
C ARG A 66 -14.69 -22.18 10.83
N ALA A 67 -13.62 -22.92 11.14
CA ALA A 67 -12.56 -23.22 10.21
C ALA A 67 -12.93 -24.45 9.35
N SER A 68 -12.56 -24.41 8.07
CA SER A 68 -12.74 -25.54 7.15
C SER A 68 -11.66 -25.53 6.08
N TRP A 69 -11.44 -26.69 5.44
CA TRP A 69 -10.59 -26.75 4.26
C TRP A 69 -11.21 -25.98 3.09
N ARG A 70 -10.36 -25.32 2.31
CA ARG A 70 -10.69 -24.68 1.04
C ARG A 70 -10.20 -25.51 -0.15
N THR A 71 -9.06 -26.17 0.01
CA THR A 71 -8.56 -27.16 -0.95
C THR A 71 -9.32 -28.47 -0.82
N ILE A 72 -9.46 -29.19 -1.93
CA ILE A 72 -10.07 -30.54 -1.95
C ILE A 72 -9.14 -31.53 -1.25
N ALA A 73 -7.86 -31.50 -1.62
CA ALA A 73 -6.83 -32.26 -0.93
C ALA A 73 -6.53 -31.65 0.44
N GLN A 74 -6.12 -32.52 1.37
CA GLN A 74 -5.69 -32.18 2.72
C GLN A 74 -4.28 -32.74 2.95
N PRO A 75 -3.50 -32.17 3.88
CA PRO A 75 -2.23 -32.77 4.27
C PRO A 75 -2.43 -34.21 4.77
N PRO A 76 -1.44 -35.09 4.59
CA PRO A 76 -1.45 -36.40 5.24
C PRO A 76 -1.68 -36.30 6.76
N PRO A 77 -2.29 -37.31 7.39
CA PRO A 77 -2.45 -37.34 8.84
C PRO A 77 -1.10 -37.19 9.56
N ALA A 78 -1.10 -36.52 10.71
CA ALA A 78 0.09 -36.29 11.54
C ALA A 78 1.25 -35.53 10.85
N SER A 79 0.99 -34.81 9.76
CA SER A 79 1.98 -33.91 9.15
C SER A 79 2.41 -32.76 10.07
N ARG A 80 3.65 -32.31 9.88
CA ARG A 80 4.20 -31.07 10.43
C ARG A 80 3.92 -29.91 9.48
N LEU A 81 3.13 -28.94 9.93
CA LEU A 81 2.56 -27.89 9.10
C LEU A 81 3.10 -26.52 9.49
N LEU A 82 3.35 -25.68 8.49
CA LEU A 82 3.51 -24.24 8.67
C LEU A 82 2.18 -23.55 8.35
N LEU A 83 1.46 -23.10 9.39
CA LEU A 83 0.23 -22.31 9.26
C LEU A 83 0.57 -20.85 9.00
N VAL A 84 0.03 -20.28 7.92
CA VAL A 84 0.35 -18.93 7.46
C VAL A 84 -0.88 -18.03 7.46
N GLU A 85 -0.75 -16.86 8.05
CA GLU A 85 -1.70 -15.74 7.99
C GLU A 85 -0.92 -14.43 7.70
N ASP A 86 -1.58 -13.40 7.19
CA ASP A 86 -0.90 -12.11 7.00
C ASP A 86 -0.70 -11.36 8.33
N ILE A 87 -1.71 -11.27 9.18
CA ILE A 87 -1.63 -10.59 10.49
C ILE A 87 -2.22 -11.42 11.64
N ALA A 88 -1.48 -11.52 12.74
CA ALA A 88 -2.05 -11.91 14.03
C ALA A 88 -2.52 -10.66 14.80
N GLY A 89 -3.68 -10.78 15.44
CA GLY A 89 -4.25 -9.73 16.29
C GLY A 89 -5.20 -10.32 17.33
N ARG A 90 -6.07 -9.48 17.93
CA ARG A 90 -7.02 -9.90 18.97
C ARG A 90 -8.10 -10.91 18.52
N GLY A 91 -8.24 -11.08 17.20
CA GLY A 91 -9.25 -11.91 16.57
C GLY A 91 -9.15 -13.40 16.92
N THR A 92 -10.15 -14.17 16.49
CA THR A 92 -10.26 -15.61 16.79
C THR A 92 -9.88 -16.49 15.62
N THR A 93 -9.77 -15.94 14.39
CA THR A 93 -9.46 -16.68 13.16
C THR A 93 -8.25 -17.60 13.32
N LEU A 94 -7.09 -17.03 13.67
CA LEU A 94 -5.84 -17.79 13.78
C LEU A 94 -5.91 -18.87 14.88
N ALA A 95 -6.52 -18.54 16.02
CA ALA A 95 -6.67 -19.48 17.14
C ALA A 95 -7.61 -20.65 16.79
N ASP A 96 -8.75 -20.37 16.15
CA ASP A 96 -9.74 -21.38 15.76
C ASP A 96 -9.18 -22.27 14.62
N CYS A 97 -8.43 -21.71 13.66
CA CYS A 97 -7.73 -22.47 12.62
C CYS A 97 -6.62 -23.36 13.19
N LEU A 98 -5.80 -22.83 14.10
CA LEU A 98 -4.77 -23.60 14.79
C LEU A 98 -5.38 -24.77 15.59
N ALA A 99 -6.47 -24.52 16.31
CA ALA A 99 -7.19 -25.56 17.05
C ALA A 99 -7.85 -26.60 16.12
N PHE A 100 -8.30 -26.20 14.93
CA PHE A 100 -8.81 -27.12 13.93
C PHE A 100 -7.72 -28.09 13.44
N LEU A 101 -6.54 -27.57 13.07
CA LEU A 101 -5.42 -28.39 12.60
C LEU A 101 -4.87 -29.31 13.70
N ARG A 102 -4.69 -28.80 14.92
CA ARG A 102 -4.20 -29.60 16.05
C ARG A 102 -5.16 -30.73 16.43
N ARG A 103 -6.47 -30.50 16.37
CA ARG A 103 -7.48 -31.55 16.60
C ARG A 103 -7.47 -32.63 15.53
N ALA A 104 -7.02 -32.32 14.32
CA ALA A 104 -6.79 -33.31 13.26
C ALA A 104 -5.47 -34.09 13.44
N GLY A 105 -4.70 -33.82 14.50
CA GLY A 105 -3.50 -34.56 14.86
C GLY A 105 -2.20 -34.03 14.24
N HIS A 106 -2.22 -32.85 13.62
CA HIS A 106 -1.02 -32.25 13.03
C HIS A 106 -0.14 -31.55 14.08
N ASP A 107 1.17 -31.57 13.85
CA ASP A 107 2.10 -30.64 14.50
C ASP A 107 2.10 -29.32 13.71
N VAL A 108 1.95 -28.19 14.39
CA VAL A 108 1.69 -26.90 13.71
C VAL A 108 2.52 -25.79 14.33
N ALA A 109 3.37 -25.18 13.49
CA ALA A 109 4.00 -23.91 13.76
C ALA A 109 3.30 -22.80 12.97
N VAL A 110 3.33 -21.58 13.50
CA VAL A 110 2.59 -20.43 12.96
C VAL A 110 3.54 -19.36 12.45
N PHE A 111 3.32 -18.93 11.21
CA PHE A 111 3.97 -17.74 10.64
C PHE A 111 2.94 -16.64 10.35
N THR A 112 3.29 -15.41 10.70
CA THR A 112 2.57 -14.21 10.26
C THR A 112 3.52 -13.13 9.78
N LEU A 113 3.11 -12.31 8.81
CA LEU A 113 3.93 -11.17 8.35
C LEU A 113 4.05 -10.09 9.42
N ALA A 114 3.00 -9.92 10.22
CA ALA A 114 2.92 -8.94 11.28
C ALA A 114 2.08 -9.45 12.46
N TYR A 115 2.45 -9.06 13.69
CA TYR A 115 1.60 -9.24 14.87
C TYR A 115 1.76 -8.05 15.83
N ASP A 116 0.74 -7.75 16.62
CA ASP A 116 0.85 -6.75 17.71
C ASP A 116 0.86 -7.39 19.10
N ALA A 117 1.22 -6.62 20.13
CA ALA A 117 1.21 -7.05 21.53
C ALA A 117 -0.18 -7.48 22.05
N GLU A 118 -1.24 -7.18 21.30
CA GLU A 118 -2.61 -7.55 21.64
C GLU A 118 -3.03 -8.88 20.96
N SER A 119 -2.10 -9.50 20.22
CA SER A 119 -2.35 -10.75 19.51
C SER A 119 -2.71 -11.86 20.46
N ARG A 120 -3.81 -12.57 20.15
CA ARG A 120 -4.28 -13.71 20.94
C ARG A 120 -3.31 -14.90 20.84
N ILE A 121 -2.68 -15.04 19.68
CA ILE A 121 -1.67 -16.06 19.40
C ILE A 121 -0.37 -15.32 19.13
N HIS A 122 0.66 -15.66 19.89
CA HIS A 122 2.02 -15.28 19.55
C HIS A 122 2.52 -16.25 18.47
N PRO A 123 2.83 -15.78 17.24
CA PRO A 123 3.31 -16.67 16.19
C PRO A 123 4.71 -17.21 16.51
N ASP A 124 5.04 -18.40 16.02
CA ASP A 124 6.39 -18.97 16.14
C ASP A 124 7.41 -18.22 15.26
N TYR A 125 6.92 -17.63 14.17
CA TYR A 125 7.66 -16.82 13.21
C TYR A 125 6.86 -15.57 12.83
N GLY A 126 7.50 -14.42 12.81
CA GLY A 126 6.87 -13.17 12.37
C GLY A 126 7.52 -11.94 12.96
N GLN A 127 7.09 -10.77 12.47
CA GLN A 127 7.59 -9.49 12.94
C GLN A 127 6.57 -8.85 13.91
N GLU A 128 7.02 -8.52 15.12
CA GLU A 128 6.23 -7.69 16.03
C GLU A 128 6.15 -6.26 15.49
N MET A 129 4.94 -5.73 15.40
CA MET A 129 4.71 -4.36 14.99
C MET A 129 5.01 -3.39 16.13
N PRO A 130 5.61 -2.22 15.85
CA PRO A 130 5.75 -1.18 16.85
C PRO A 130 4.39 -0.75 17.43
N PRO A 131 4.31 -0.38 18.71
CA PRO A 131 3.08 0.09 19.33
C PRO A 131 2.40 1.21 18.53
N GLY A 132 1.07 1.15 18.43
CA GLY A 132 0.29 2.17 17.71
C GLY A 132 0.35 2.08 16.18
N ARG A 133 0.98 1.04 15.61
CA ARG A 133 1.02 0.79 14.16
C ARG A 133 -0.04 -0.23 13.71
N ALA A 134 -0.40 -0.19 12.44
CA ALA A 134 -1.24 -1.19 11.77
C ALA A 134 -0.61 -1.61 10.43
N ALA A 135 -0.42 -2.92 10.22
CA ALA A 135 0.10 -3.45 8.96
C ALA A 135 -0.90 -3.23 7.83
N TRP A 136 -0.43 -2.68 6.71
CA TRP A 136 -1.22 -2.47 5.51
C TRP A 136 -0.60 -3.24 4.35
N PHE A 137 -1.33 -4.20 3.81
CA PHE A 137 -0.85 -5.11 2.78
C PHE A 137 -1.31 -4.69 1.37
N PRO A 138 -0.53 -5.04 0.32
CA PRO A 138 -0.81 -4.58 -1.04
C PRO A 138 -2.09 -5.18 -1.67
N TRP A 139 -2.61 -6.29 -1.11
CA TRP A 139 -3.87 -6.92 -1.52
C TRP A 139 -5.12 -6.33 -0.86
N GLU A 140 -4.97 -5.47 0.16
CA GLU A 140 -6.09 -4.78 0.83
C GLU A 140 -5.97 -3.26 0.69
N ARG A 141 -5.23 -2.79 -0.31
CA ARG A 141 -4.82 -1.39 -0.47
C ARG A 141 -5.98 -0.40 -0.40
N GLU A 142 -7.13 -0.73 -1.00
CA GLU A 142 -8.30 0.14 -1.04
C GLU A 142 -9.01 0.27 0.32
N SER A 143 -8.70 -0.60 1.28
CA SER A 143 -9.24 -0.54 2.64
C SER A 143 -8.75 0.67 3.46
N VAL A 144 -7.67 1.32 3.02
CA VAL A 144 -7.07 2.45 3.74
C VAL A 144 -7.82 3.77 3.53
N THR A 145 -8.71 3.81 2.53
CA THR A 145 -9.37 5.05 2.11
C THR A 145 -10.44 5.52 3.09
N ASN A 146 -10.73 6.83 3.10
CA ASN A 146 -11.84 7.37 3.89
C ASN A 146 -13.19 6.77 3.48
N ALA A 147 -13.39 6.54 2.17
CA ALA A 147 -14.60 5.93 1.65
C ALA A 147 -14.81 4.50 2.17
N PHE A 148 -13.74 3.69 2.25
CA PHE A 148 -13.84 2.36 2.84
C PHE A 148 -14.05 2.43 4.36
N ALA A 149 -13.30 3.31 5.06
CA ALA A 149 -13.43 3.47 6.50
C ALA A 149 -14.87 3.86 6.93
N ALA A 150 -15.57 4.68 6.13
CA ALA A 150 -16.96 5.07 6.34
C ALA A 150 -17.95 3.89 6.34
N THR A 151 -17.57 2.74 5.77
CA THR A 151 -18.39 1.52 5.76
C THR A 151 -18.33 0.74 7.08
N GLY A 152 -17.43 1.08 8.00
CA GLY A 152 -17.24 0.31 9.22
C GLY A 152 -16.78 -1.14 8.97
N ASN A 153 -15.96 -1.37 7.94
CA ASN A 153 -15.55 -2.70 7.44
C ASN A 153 -16.71 -3.55 6.89
N GLN A 154 -17.77 -2.92 6.39
CA GLN A 154 -18.89 -3.58 5.71
C GLN A 154 -19.04 -2.99 4.31
N PRO A 155 -18.13 -3.32 3.38
CA PRO A 155 -18.15 -2.72 2.05
C PRO A 155 -19.44 -3.10 1.28
N ASP A 156 -20.06 -2.09 0.68
CA ASP A 156 -21.28 -2.16 -0.14
C ASP A 156 -21.00 -2.33 -1.64
N ARG A 157 -19.72 -2.28 -2.03
CA ARG A 157 -19.24 -2.44 -3.42
C ARG A 157 -17.90 -3.16 -3.45
N PRO A 158 -17.44 -3.63 -4.63
CA PRO A 158 -16.11 -4.23 -4.77
C PRO A 158 -15.00 -3.30 -4.24
N LEU A 159 -13.92 -3.88 -3.70
CA LEU A 159 -12.81 -3.11 -3.13
C LEU A 159 -12.25 -2.05 -4.10
N SER A 160 -12.18 -2.38 -5.40
CA SER A 160 -11.75 -1.45 -6.45
C SER A 160 -12.57 -0.16 -6.52
N GLY A 161 -13.84 -0.20 -6.11
CA GLY A 161 -14.71 0.98 -6.03
C GLY A 161 -14.35 1.97 -4.93
N TYR A 162 -13.43 1.61 -4.02
CA TYR A 162 -12.88 2.53 -3.02
C TYR A 162 -11.50 3.06 -3.41
N ALA A 163 -11.02 2.83 -4.64
CA ALA A 163 -9.78 3.44 -5.10
C ALA A 163 -9.85 4.98 -5.00
N SER A 164 -8.77 5.58 -4.51
CA SER A 164 -8.65 7.03 -4.33
C SER A 164 -7.43 7.50 -5.11
N TRP A 165 -7.64 8.31 -6.14
CA TRP A 165 -6.59 8.82 -7.02
C TRP A 165 -6.22 10.26 -6.65
N ALA A 166 -4.93 10.54 -6.70
CA ALA A 166 -4.39 11.88 -6.74
C ALA A 166 -3.41 12.01 -7.91
N ILE A 167 -3.20 13.22 -8.39
CA ILE A 167 -2.24 13.52 -9.46
C ILE A 167 -1.40 14.74 -9.12
N ASP A 168 -0.20 14.80 -9.67
CA ASP A 168 0.53 16.06 -9.75
C ASP A 168 -0.20 17.02 -10.69
N LEU A 169 0.06 18.31 -10.52
CA LEU A 169 -0.46 19.37 -11.37
C LEU A 169 0.47 19.60 -12.56
N ASP A 170 1.68 20.03 -12.25
CA ASP A 170 2.68 20.43 -13.24
C ASP A 170 3.27 19.19 -13.93
N GLY A 171 3.42 19.27 -15.24
CA GLY A 171 3.82 18.14 -16.08
C GLY A 171 2.69 17.15 -16.41
N VAL A 172 1.63 17.06 -15.58
CA VAL A 172 0.46 16.18 -15.83
C VAL A 172 -0.68 16.94 -16.53
N LEU A 173 -1.26 17.95 -15.88
CA LEU A 173 -2.39 18.72 -16.45
C LEU A 173 -1.91 19.83 -17.38
N LEU A 174 -0.76 20.42 -17.08
CA LEU A 174 -0.14 21.46 -17.90
C LEU A 174 1.37 21.20 -18.02
N ARG A 175 2.05 21.94 -18.89
CA ARG A 175 3.51 21.81 -19.05
C ARG A 175 4.26 22.50 -17.91
N ASP A 176 5.40 21.95 -17.53
CA ASP A 176 6.37 22.65 -16.68
C ASP A 176 6.97 23.85 -17.42
N LEU A 177 7.23 24.91 -16.67
CA LEU A 177 8.11 25.99 -17.10
C LEU A 177 9.53 25.72 -16.58
N PRO A 178 10.58 26.12 -17.34
CA PRO A 178 11.96 25.93 -16.89
C PRO A 178 12.22 26.56 -15.53
N ALA A 179 12.95 25.86 -14.65
CA ALA A 179 13.29 26.36 -13.31
C ALA A 179 14.07 27.70 -13.36
N GLY A 180 14.91 27.88 -14.39
CA GLY A 180 15.67 29.12 -14.60
C GLY A 180 14.79 30.36 -14.83
N ASP A 181 13.61 30.19 -15.42
CA ASP A 181 12.68 31.31 -15.69
C ASP A 181 12.22 31.94 -14.35
N TYR A 182 11.95 31.11 -13.33
CA TYR A 182 11.53 31.58 -12.00
C TYR A 182 12.63 32.35 -11.27
N ALA A 183 13.90 31.96 -11.44
CA ALA A 183 15.03 32.64 -10.82
C ALA A 183 15.36 33.98 -11.52
N HIS A 184 15.10 34.07 -12.82
CA HIS A 184 15.32 35.28 -13.61
C HIS A 184 14.22 36.32 -13.38
N ASP A 185 12.95 35.92 -13.52
CA ASP A 185 11.79 36.81 -13.36
C ASP A 185 10.59 36.01 -12.86
N LEU A 186 10.38 36.07 -11.54
CA LEU A 186 9.32 35.33 -10.88
C LEU A 186 7.94 35.78 -11.36
N ASP A 187 7.67 37.09 -11.41
CA ASP A 187 6.35 37.63 -11.71
C ASP A 187 5.94 37.34 -13.15
N ALA A 188 6.83 37.57 -14.13
CA ALA A 188 6.56 37.25 -15.52
C ALA A 188 6.37 35.74 -15.73
N THR A 189 7.14 34.90 -15.03
CA THR A 189 7.02 33.45 -15.13
C THR A 189 5.71 32.96 -14.54
N LEU A 190 5.26 33.51 -13.42
CA LEU A 190 3.96 33.20 -12.83
C LEU A 190 2.81 33.60 -13.75
N LEU A 191 2.87 34.79 -14.38
CA LEU A 191 1.87 35.21 -15.37
C LEU A 191 1.83 34.26 -16.58
N ARG A 192 2.99 33.84 -17.09
CA ARG A 192 3.08 32.84 -18.17
C ARG A 192 2.47 31.50 -17.75
N ARG A 193 2.72 31.06 -16.52
CA ARG A 193 2.18 29.81 -15.96
C ARG A 193 0.65 29.88 -15.86
N ASP A 194 0.13 31.00 -15.38
CA ASP A 194 -1.31 31.22 -15.18
C ASP A 194 -2.07 31.31 -16.53
N ALA A 195 -1.36 31.56 -17.64
CA ALA A 195 -1.90 31.57 -19.01
C ALA A 195 -1.74 30.25 -19.78
N LEU A 196 -1.15 29.21 -19.17
CA LEU A 196 -1.01 27.91 -19.84
C LEU A 196 -2.36 27.22 -20.02
N GLU A 197 -2.60 26.68 -21.20
CA GLU A 197 -3.73 25.76 -21.41
C GLU A 197 -3.41 24.36 -20.88
N PRO A 198 -4.44 23.56 -20.53
CA PRO A 198 -4.26 22.14 -20.27
C PRO A 198 -3.57 21.43 -21.43
N ARG A 199 -2.81 20.37 -21.13
CA ARG A 199 -2.21 19.52 -22.16
C ARG A 199 -3.30 18.94 -23.06
N ALA A 200 -2.99 18.84 -24.35
CA ALA A 200 -3.88 18.21 -25.33
C ALA A 200 -4.15 16.72 -25.02
N MET A 201 -3.20 16.05 -24.37
CA MET A 201 -3.33 14.68 -23.89
C MET A 201 -3.29 14.66 -22.38
N LEU A 202 -4.41 14.22 -21.80
CA LEU A 202 -4.60 14.10 -20.36
C LEU A 202 -4.73 12.61 -19.96
N PRO A 203 -4.43 12.26 -18.70
CA PRO A 203 -4.68 10.93 -18.18
C PRO A 203 -6.15 10.54 -18.34
N LYS A 204 -6.41 9.28 -18.71
CA LYS A 204 -7.78 8.73 -18.84
C LYS A 204 -8.38 8.43 -17.46
N LEU A 205 -8.61 9.48 -16.69
CA LEU A 205 -9.18 9.46 -15.34
C LEU A 205 -10.34 10.47 -15.26
N GLU A 206 -11.18 10.35 -14.25
CA GLU A 206 -12.22 11.35 -13.94
C GLU A 206 -11.59 12.58 -13.29
N LEU A 207 -11.03 13.48 -14.11
CA LEU A 207 -10.19 14.60 -13.65
C LEU A 207 -10.98 15.72 -12.95
N GLY A 208 -12.28 15.88 -13.25
CA GLY A 208 -13.05 17.03 -12.74
C GLY A 208 -13.14 17.10 -11.21
N ARG A 209 -12.95 15.98 -10.52
CA ARG A 209 -13.00 15.88 -9.04
C ARG A 209 -11.74 15.26 -8.43
N ILE A 210 -10.72 15.00 -9.23
CA ILE A 210 -9.51 14.30 -8.77
C ILE A 210 -8.73 15.16 -7.78
N ALA A 211 -8.15 14.54 -6.76
CA ALA A 211 -7.26 15.26 -5.87
C ALA A 211 -5.97 15.67 -6.59
N ILE A 212 -5.55 16.91 -6.36
CA ILE A 212 -4.33 17.48 -6.93
C ILE A 212 -3.34 17.72 -5.80
N VAL A 213 -2.14 17.16 -5.95
CA VAL A 213 -1.05 17.28 -4.98
C VAL A 213 0.16 17.85 -5.72
N THR A 214 0.49 19.12 -5.49
CA THR A 214 1.50 19.86 -6.26
C THR A 214 2.64 20.39 -5.40
N GLY A 215 3.82 20.56 -6.01
CA GLY A 215 4.98 21.20 -5.39
C GLY A 215 4.90 22.74 -5.33
N ARG A 216 3.88 23.35 -5.94
CA ARG A 216 3.64 24.80 -5.85
C ARG A 216 3.44 25.23 -4.40
N PRO A 217 3.95 26.41 -3.98
CA PRO A 217 3.84 26.87 -2.60
C PRO A 217 2.42 27.35 -2.27
N GLU A 218 2.02 27.24 -1.00
CA GLU A 218 0.71 27.69 -0.51
C GLU A 218 0.37 29.16 -0.80
N CYS A 219 1.38 30.04 -0.87
CA CYS A 219 1.16 31.43 -1.26
C CYS A 219 0.58 31.59 -2.68
N ASP A 220 0.72 30.58 -3.54
CA ASP A 220 0.15 30.53 -4.89
C ASP A 220 -1.26 29.92 -4.95
N ARG A 221 -1.91 29.66 -3.81
CA ARG A 221 -3.20 28.94 -3.78
C ARG A 221 -4.30 29.61 -4.57
N ALA A 222 -4.48 30.92 -4.40
CA ALA A 222 -5.55 31.66 -5.09
C ALA A 222 -5.43 31.56 -6.62
N ARG A 223 -4.24 31.83 -7.16
CA ARG A 223 -3.97 31.73 -8.61
C ARG A 223 -4.08 30.30 -9.13
N THR A 224 -3.58 29.33 -8.37
CA THR A 224 -3.61 27.91 -8.77
C THR A 224 -5.05 27.40 -8.80
N ARG A 225 -5.86 27.73 -7.79
CA ARG A 225 -7.29 27.40 -7.76
C ARG A 225 -8.05 28.07 -8.90
N ALA A 226 -7.80 29.35 -9.17
CA ALA A 226 -8.44 30.06 -10.28
C ALA A 226 -8.15 29.39 -11.64
N TRP A 227 -6.91 28.97 -11.87
CA TRP A 227 -6.54 28.20 -13.07
C TRP A 227 -7.32 26.88 -13.15
N LEU A 228 -7.32 26.12 -12.05
CA LEU A 228 -8.01 24.83 -11.97
C LEU A 228 -9.52 24.95 -12.23
N ASP A 229 -10.18 25.90 -11.58
CA ASP A 229 -11.62 26.10 -11.72
C ASP A 229 -12.00 26.54 -13.14
N ARG A 230 -11.20 27.40 -13.77
CA ARG A 230 -11.39 27.84 -15.16
C ARG A 230 -11.37 26.67 -16.15
N HIS A 231 -10.59 25.63 -15.87
CA HIS A 231 -10.45 24.45 -16.75
C HIS A 231 -11.23 23.22 -16.25
N GLY A 232 -12.14 23.39 -15.28
CA GLY A 232 -13.06 22.34 -14.83
C GLY A 232 -12.48 21.33 -13.83
N PHE A 233 -11.37 21.65 -13.18
CA PHE A 233 -10.71 20.79 -12.18
C PHE A 233 -11.05 21.25 -10.75
N HIS A 234 -12.11 20.69 -10.19
CA HIS A 234 -12.68 21.17 -8.90
C HIS A 234 -12.33 20.29 -7.71
N GLY A 235 -11.41 19.35 -7.88
CA GLY A 235 -11.01 18.46 -6.80
C GLY A 235 -10.23 19.14 -5.66
N PRO A 236 -9.98 18.40 -4.57
CA PRO A 236 -9.13 18.86 -3.48
C PRO A 236 -7.74 19.29 -3.98
N LEU A 237 -7.16 20.33 -3.38
CA LEU A 237 -5.85 20.86 -3.75
C LEU A 237 -4.95 20.92 -2.53
N ALA A 238 -3.94 20.06 -2.50
CA ALA A 238 -2.84 20.09 -1.55
C ALA A 238 -1.62 20.76 -2.21
N MET A 239 -1.08 21.78 -1.54
CA MET A 239 0.09 22.53 -2.00
C MET A 239 1.18 22.46 -0.94
N ARG A 240 2.40 22.81 -1.32
CA ARG A 240 3.56 22.76 -0.42
C ARG A 240 3.50 23.93 0.55
N ASP A 241 3.54 23.63 1.84
CA ASP A 241 3.75 24.63 2.88
C ASP A 241 5.22 25.12 2.85
N PRO A 242 5.49 26.38 2.49
CA PRO A 242 6.85 26.90 2.37
C PRO A 242 7.56 27.05 3.73
N GLU A 243 6.84 27.06 4.86
CA GLU A 243 7.47 27.13 6.19
C GLU A 243 8.02 25.76 6.62
N ARG A 244 7.43 24.68 6.12
CA ARG A 244 7.82 23.30 6.48
C ARG A 244 8.73 22.64 5.45
N TYR A 245 8.59 22.99 4.17
CA TYR A 245 9.29 22.33 3.08
C TYR A 245 9.86 23.34 2.09
N ASP A 246 11.18 23.34 1.94
CA ASP A 246 11.89 23.99 0.83
C ASP A 246 11.51 23.34 -0.52
N PRO A 247 11.56 24.06 -1.67
CA PRO A 247 11.52 23.46 -3.00
C PRO A 247 12.32 22.15 -3.19
N ALA A 248 13.49 21.99 -2.57
CA ALA A 248 14.28 20.76 -2.62
C ALA A 248 13.57 19.55 -1.96
N HIS A 249 12.59 19.80 -1.10
CA HIS A 249 11.86 18.80 -0.31
C HIS A 249 10.41 18.60 -0.78
N VAL A 250 10.07 19.00 -2.01
CA VAL A 250 8.73 18.81 -2.60
C VAL A 250 8.24 17.37 -2.48
N THR A 251 9.10 16.38 -2.71
CA THR A 251 8.75 14.96 -2.58
C THR A 251 8.19 14.62 -1.20
N ALA A 252 8.79 15.14 -0.12
CA ALA A 252 8.33 14.88 1.24
C ALA A 252 6.94 15.49 1.50
N SER A 253 6.71 16.72 1.01
CA SER A 253 5.40 17.37 1.07
C SER A 253 4.33 16.59 0.30
N LYS A 254 4.64 16.07 -0.89
CA LYS A 254 3.72 15.24 -1.68
C LYS A 254 3.40 13.93 -0.95
N VAL A 255 4.40 13.26 -0.39
CA VAL A 255 4.23 12.03 0.41
C VAL A 255 3.27 12.26 1.59
N GLU A 256 3.45 13.34 2.35
CA GLU A 256 2.57 13.69 3.47
C GLU A 256 1.13 13.94 2.99
N ALA A 257 0.96 14.71 1.92
CA ALA A 257 -0.36 14.99 1.35
C ALA A 257 -1.07 13.73 0.85
N ILE A 258 -0.34 12.81 0.20
CA ILE A 258 -0.88 11.53 -0.28
C ILE A 258 -1.37 10.67 0.89
N LEU A 259 -0.59 10.59 1.97
CA LEU A 259 -0.96 9.86 3.19
C LEU A 259 -2.15 10.49 3.90
N ALA A 260 -2.15 11.82 4.06
CA ALA A 260 -3.23 12.56 4.70
C ALA A 260 -4.55 12.40 3.94
N GLY A 261 -4.50 12.44 2.60
CA GLY A 261 -5.64 12.18 1.71
C GLY A 261 -6.02 10.70 1.59
N ARG A 262 -5.20 9.78 2.14
CA ARG A 262 -5.36 8.33 2.03
C ARG A 262 -5.57 7.89 0.58
N HIS A 263 -4.79 8.48 -0.34
CA HIS A 263 -4.85 8.14 -1.75
C HIS A 263 -4.12 6.81 -2.00
N THR A 264 -4.74 5.94 -2.80
CA THR A 264 -4.21 4.61 -3.14
C THR A 264 -3.44 4.61 -4.44
N HIS A 265 -3.59 5.66 -5.25
CA HIS A 265 -2.92 5.84 -6.53
C HIS A 265 -2.42 7.28 -6.64
N PHE A 266 -1.20 7.45 -7.14
CA PHE A 266 -0.63 8.76 -7.42
C PHE A 266 0.06 8.80 -8.80
N LEU A 267 -0.26 9.80 -9.61
CA LEU A 267 0.37 10.04 -10.91
C LEU A 267 1.30 11.25 -10.83
N GLU A 268 2.59 11.01 -11.02
CA GLU A 268 3.67 12.00 -10.92
C GLU A 268 4.27 12.27 -12.31
N SER A 269 4.62 13.52 -12.62
CA SER A 269 5.22 13.87 -13.91
C SER A 269 6.74 13.67 -13.94
N SER A 270 7.41 13.77 -12.78
CA SER A 270 8.85 13.57 -12.66
C SER A 270 9.21 12.11 -12.33
N PRO A 271 10.02 11.42 -13.16
CA PRO A 271 10.43 10.04 -12.87
C PRO A 271 11.24 9.94 -11.56
N THR A 272 12.08 10.93 -11.27
CA THR A 272 12.86 10.97 -10.03
C THR A 272 11.97 11.13 -8.81
N GLN A 273 10.97 12.02 -8.84
CA GLN A 273 10.00 12.13 -7.75
C GLN A 273 9.15 10.87 -7.64
N ALA A 274 8.72 10.27 -8.75
CA ALA A 274 7.90 9.06 -8.74
C ALA A 274 8.63 7.90 -8.04
N ILE A 275 9.91 7.69 -8.34
CA ILE A 275 10.76 6.69 -7.66
C ILE A 275 10.89 7.04 -6.17
N ALA A 276 11.18 8.30 -5.84
CA ALA A 276 11.37 8.74 -4.47
C ALA A 276 10.07 8.67 -3.63
N ILE A 277 8.90 8.84 -4.23
CA ILE A 277 7.60 8.65 -3.59
C ILE A 277 7.35 7.16 -3.39
N ALA A 278 7.61 6.32 -4.40
CA ALA A 278 7.40 4.87 -4.34
C ALA A 278 8.20 4.20 -3.23
N THR A 279 9.44 4.66 -2.96
CA THR A 279 10.25 4.14 -1.84
C THR A 279 9.74 4.51 -0.45
N ARG A 280 8.78 5.43 -0.34
CA ARG A 280 8.22 5.90 0.94
C ARG A 280 6.76 5.50 1.12
N LEU A 281 6.04 5.27 0.02
CA LEU A 281 4.61 4.96 0.00
C LEU A 281 4.34 3.55 -0.52
N HIS A 282 4.79 2.52 0.21
CA HIS A 282 4.66 1.12 -0.23
C HIS A 282 3.21 0.64 -0.41
N VAL A 283 2.24 1.31 0.20
CA VAL A 283 0.81 0.99 -0.01
C VAL A 283 0.28 1.61 -1.30
N ALA A 284 0.64 2.84 -1.67
CA ALA A 284 0.08 3.48 -2.85
C ALA A 284 0.70 2.93 -4.14
N ARG A 285 -0.07 2.87 -5.22
CA ARG A 285 0.47 2.64 -6.57
C ARG A 285 0.96 3.96 -7.13
N ILE A 286 2.25 4.04 -7.43
CA ILE A 286 2.84 5.23 -8.00
C ILE A 286 3.04 5.03 -9.49
N PHE A 287 2.68 6.04 -10.27
CA PHE A 287 2.84 6.06 -11.71
C PHE A 287 3.64 7.28 -12.13
N TRP A 288 4.54 7.10 -13.09
CA TRP A 288 5.14 8.21 -13.82
C TRP A 288 4.31 8.47 -15.09
N TRP A 289 3.90 9.72 -15.29
CA TRP A 289 3.29 10.19 -16.53
C TRP A 289 4.37 10.70 -17.49
N ASP A 290 4.63 9.96 -18.57
CA ASP A 290 5.63 10.36 -19.58
C ASP A 290 5.11 11.43 -20.57
N GLY A 291 3.90 11.93 -20.34
CA GLY A 291 3.18 12.81 -21.24
C GLY A 291 2.18 12.10 -22.15
N SER A 292 2.25 10.76 -22.26
CA SER A 292 1.39 9.96 -23.15
C SER A 292 0.71 8.78 -22.45
N ARG A 293 1.40 8.12 -21.52
CA ARG A 293 0.88 6.95 -20.80
C ARG A 293 1.42 6.91 -19.37
N PRO A 294 0.69 6.27 -18.45
CA PRO A 294 1.20 6.02 -17.11
C PRO A 294 2.13 4.81 -17.14
N ILE A 295 3.30 4.94 -16.50
CA ILE A 295 4.26 3.86 -16.27
C ILE A 295 4.25 3.55 -14.78
N ALA A 296 3.90 2.32 -14.40
CA ALA A 296 3.89 1.90 -13.00
C ALA A 296 5.32 1.88 -12.44
N ILE A 297 5.54 2.53 -11.30
CA ILE A 297 6.81 2.60 -10.60
C ILE A 297 6.70 1.80 -9.31
N THR A 298 7.55 0.78 -9.18
CA THR A 298 7.75 0.01 -7.95
C THR A 298 9.19 0.22 -7.51
N ALA A 299 9.39 0.69 -6.28
CA ALA A 299 10.72 0.88 -5.73
C ALA A 299 10.68 0.54 -4.24
N SER A 300 11.57 -0.35 -3.81
CA SER A 300 11.69 -0.79 -2.43
C SER A 300 13.13 -0.59 -2.00
N ALA A 301 13.35 0.07 -0.86
CA ALA A 301 14.67 0.16 -0.27
C ALA A 301 15.03 -1.22 0.31
N VAL A 302 16.19 -1.74 -0.05
CA VAL A 302 16.72 -2.99 0.52
C VAL A 302 17.67 -2.60 1.65
N ASP A 303 17.15 -2.54 2.87
CA ASP A 303 17.99 -2.31 4.04
C ASP A 303 18.64 -3.64 4.46
N GLY A 304 19.97 -3.74 4.32
CA GLY A 304 20.78 -4.75 5.00
C GLY A 304 20.71 -6.20 4.48
N THR A 305 20.17 -6.45 3.29
CA THR A 305 20.33 -7.75 2.63
C THR A 305 21.56 -7.67 1.71
N PRO A 306 22.63 -8.46 1.92
CA PRO A 306 23.74 -8.51 0.98
C PRO A 306 23.20 -9.02 -0.38
N ILE A 307 23.45 -8.24 -1.42
CA ILE A 307 23.16 -8.56 -2.82
C ILE A 307 24.25 -9.49 -3.34
#